data_AF-A0A2P2IGI5-F1
#
_entry.id   AF-A0A2P2IGI5-F1
#
_cell.length_a   1.000
_cell.length_b   1.000
_cell.length_c   1.000
_cell.angle_alpha   90.00
_cell.angle_beta   90.00
_cell.angle_gamma   90.00
#
_symmetry.space_group_name_H-M   'P 1'
#
loop_
_entity.id
_entity.type
_entity.pdbx_description
1 polymer ?
#
loop_
_entity_poly.entity_id
_entity_poly.type
_entity_poly.pdbx_seq_one_letter_code
_entity_poly.pdbx_strand_id
1 'polypeptide(L)'
;PFPRSGMCVARQIATIGYRSGGEWTKRFGRKRVSINNLPSLKPDFLIESYLQHQAEEFCLKFDPNSILYLQKAMDLYDLGDGAESFKRGLSRIKCPTLIIGVDSDILFPLSQQLELHHGLKECGNYSSFIEISSPYGHDTFLIDVENIGSSIAQYLKYSP
;
A
#
# COMPACT_ATOMS: atom_id res chain seq x y z
N PRO A 1 -15.60 -1.62 25.58
CA PRO A 1 -15.57 -2.97 24.96
C PRO A 1 -14.65 -2.95 23.73
N PHE A 2 -13.93 -4.03 23.43
CA PHE A 2 -13.03 -4.09 22.26
C PHE A 2 -13.85 -4.08 20.94
N PRO A 3 -13.64 -3.11 20.02
CA PRO A 3 -14.48 -2.91 18.84
C PRO A 3 -14.15 -3.87 17.68
N ARG A 4 -14.19 -5.19 17.94
CA ARG A 4 -13.78 -6.23 16.98
C ARG A 4 -14.42 -6.07 15.61
N SER A 5 -15.75 -5.90 15.56
CA SER A 5 -16.47 -5.82 14.28
C SER A 5 -16.03 -4.63 13.43
N GLY A 6 -15.82 -3.46 14.06
CA GLY A 6 -15.33 -2.27 13.36
C GLY A 6 -13.93 -2.44 12.81
N MET A 7 -13.03 -3.05 13.61
CA MET A 7 -11.68 -3.36 13.16
C MET A 7 -11.65 -4.37 12.01
N CYS A 8 -12.49 -5.40 12.06
CA CYS A 8 -12.57 -6.37 10.97
C CYS A 8 -12.96 -5.69 9.66
N VAL A 9 -14.04 -4.88 9.68
CA VAL A 9 -14.51 -4.16 8.50
C VAL A 9 -13.43 -3.21 7.95
N ALA A 10 -12.78 -2.43 8.84
CA ALA A 10 -11.69 -1.55 8.43
C ALA A 10 -10.55 -2.31 7.74
N ARG A 11 -10.14 -3.47 8.28
CA ARG A 11 -9.09 -4.29 7.69
C ARG A 11 -9.50 -4.91 6.36
N GLN A 12 -10.76 -5.31 6.20
CA GLN A 12 -11.27 -5.84 4.93
C GLN A 12 -11.22 -4.77 3.84
N ILE A 13 -11.72 -3.56 4.12
CA ILE A 13 -11.69 -2.42 3.20
C ILE A 13 -10.25 -2.11 2.80
N ALA A 14 -9.34 -2.02 3.77
CA ALA A 14 -7.94 -1.73 3.51
C ALA A 14 -7.28 -2.81 2.64
N THR A 15 -7.54 -4.10 2.94
CA THR A 15 -6.99 -5.23 2.18
C THR A 15 -7.42 -5.21 0.72
N ILE A 16 -8.67 -4.84 0.44
CA ILE A 16 -9.15 -4.69 -0.94
C ILE A 16 -8.35 -3.61 -1.68
N GLY A 17 -8.03 -2.50 -1.01
CA GLY A 17 -7.26 -1.39 -1.58
C GLY A 17 -5.77 -1.70 -1.79
N TYR A 18 -5.17 -2.58 -0.99
CA TYR A 18 -3.73 -2.88 -1.10
C TYR A 18 -3.34 -3.66 -2.36
N ARG A 19 -4.29 -4.37 -2.99
CA ARG A 19 -4.02 -5.30 -4.10
C ARG A 19 -4.91 -5.01 -5.30
N SER A 20 -4.42 -5.31 -6.50
CA SER A 20 -5.15 -4.98 -7.73
C SER A 20 -6.37 -5.86 -7.98
N GLY A 21 -7.38 -5.31 -8.65
CA GLY A 21 -8.59 -6.06 -9.05
C GLY A 21 -8.32 -7.27 -9.96
N GLY A 22 -7.28 -7.17 -10.81
CA GLY A 22 -6.83 -8.27 -11.66
C GLY A 22 -6.33 -9.46 -10.83
N GLU A 23 -5.59 -9.19 -9.76
CA GLU A 23 -5.10 -10.22 -8.84
C GLU A 23 -6.24 -10.91 -8.08
N TRP A 24 -7.21 -10.15 -7.54
CA TRP A 24 -8.39 -10.70 -6.86
C TRP A 24 -9.17 -11.64 -7.77
N THR A 25 -9.38 -11.24 -9.03
CA THR A 25 -10.10 -12.03 -10.04
C THR A 25 -9.36 -13.32 -10.35
N LYS A 26 -8.03 -13.26 -10.56
CA LYS A 26 -7.20 -14.43 -10.84
C LYS A 26 -7.19 -15.43 -9.68
N ARG A 27 -7.11 -14.93 -8.44
CA ARG A 27 -6.98 -15.77 -7.24
C ARG A 27 -8.32 -16.43 -6.85
N PHE A 28 -9.40 -15.65 -6.83
CA PHE A 28 -10.69 -16.12 -6.29
C PHE A 28 -11.79 -16.24 -7.35
N GLY A 29 -11.87 -15.30 -8.30
CA GLY A 29 -12.97 -15.21 -9.26
C GLY A 29 -14.32 -15.23 -8.55
N ARG A 30 -15.25 -16.07 -9.03
CA ARG A 30 -16.58 -16.26 -8.42
C ARG A 30 -16.71 -17.57 -7.62
N LYS A 31 -15.60 -18.14 -7.15
CA LYS A 31 -15.60 -19.42 -6.43
C LYS A 31 -16.36 -19.28 -5.10
N ARG A 32 -17.29 -20.21 -4.84
CA ARG A 32 -18.04 -20.28 -3.57
C ARG A 32 -17.31 -21.14 -2.54
N VAL A 33 -17.54 -20.88 -1.25
CA VAL A 33 -17.04 -21.72 -0.14
C VAL A 33 -17.69 -23.11 -0.17
N SER A 34 -18.99 -23.16 -0.47
CA SER A 34 -19.77 -24.38 -0.62
C SER A 34 -20.80 -24.18 -1.73
N ILE A 35 -20.92 -25.16 -2.63
CA ILE A 35 -21.87 -25.13 -3.76
C ILE A 35 -23.32 -25.29 -3.26
N ASN A 36 -23.50 -25.98 -2.13
CA ASN A 36 -24.82 -26.38 -1.61
C ASN A 36 -25.46 -25.34 -0.68
N ASN A 37 -24.77 -24.23 -0.39
CA ASN A 37 -25.33 -23.19 0.48
C ASN A 37 -26.44 -22.44 -0.25
N LEU A 38 -27.61 -22.37 0.39
CA LEU A 38 -28.69 -21.46 -0.02
C LEU A 38 -28.19 -20.00 0.04
N PRO A 39 -28.64 -19.12 -0.87
CA PRO A 39 -28.28 -17.71 -0.82
C PRO A 39 -28.62 -17.09 0.53
N SER A 40 -27.67 -16.36 1.11
CA SER A 40 -27.84 -15.65 2.38
C SER A 40 -27.02 -14.35 2.40
N LEU A 41 -27.19 -13.55 3.45
CA LEU A 41 -26.35 -12.36 3.69
C LEU A 41 -25.03 -12.68 4.44
N LYS A 42 -24.66 -13.97 4.52
CA LYS A 42 -23.39 -14.42 5.10
C LYS A 42 -22.34 -14.60 3.99
N PRO A 43 -21.05 -14.63 4.35
CA PRO A 43 -19.98 -14.94 3.40
C PRO A 43 -20.24 -16.25 2.64
N ASP A 44 -20.31 -16.16 1.32
CA ASP A 44 -20.63 -17.26 0.41
C ASP A 44 -19.51 -17.52 -0.62
N PHE A 45 -18.69 -16.51 -0.90
CA PHE A 45 -17.55 -16.55 -1.81
C PHE A 45 -16.23 -16.76 -1.06
N LEU A 46 -15.27 -17.43 -1.72
CA LEU A 46 -13.94 -17.68 -1.16
C LEU A 46 -13.21 -16.39 -0.80
N ILE A 47 -13.38 -15.32 -1.57
CA ILE A 47 -12.77 -14.01 -1.27
C ILE A 47 -13.30 -13.42 0.05
N GLU A 48 -14.60 -13.56 0.33
CA GLU A 48 -15.20 -13.05 1.57
C GLU A 48 -14.66 -13.82 2.78
N SER A 49 -14.57 -15.15 2.66
CA SER A 49 -13.96 -16.00 3.70
C SER A 49 -12.49 -15.65 3.94
N TYR A 50 -11.73 -15.42 2.86
CA TYR A 50 -10.32 -14.97 2.96
C TYR A 50 -10.20 -13.61 3.66
N LEU A 51 -10.99 -12.63 3.26
CA LEU A 51 -10.99 -11.29 3.86
C LEU A 51 -11.40 -11.34 5.34
N GLN A 52 -12.39 -12.16 5.69
CA GLN A 52 -12.79 -12.39 7.08
C GLN A 52 -11.66 -12.97 7.90
N HIS A 53 -11.00 -14.03 7.41
CA HIS A 53 -9.88 -14.65 8.13
C HIS A 53 -8.71 -13.67 8.36
N GLN A 54 -8.30 -12.94 7.31
CA GLN A 54 -7.23 -11.93 7.43
C GLN A 54 -7.60 -10.81 8.41
N ALA A 55 -8.86 -10.42 8.45
CA ALA A 55 -9.35 -9.39 9.35
C ALA A 55 -9.40 -9.84 10.82
N GLU A 56 -9.78 -11.09 11.06
CA GLU A 56 -9.77 -11.68 12.40
C GLU A 56 -8.35 -11.80 12.95
N GLU A 57 -7.40 -12.29 12.13
CA GLU A 57 -5.98 -12.35 12.50
C GLU A 57 -5.39 -10.97 12.83
N PHE A 58 -5.81 -9.93 12.11
CA PHE A 58 -5.38 -8.56 12.38
C PHE A 58 -5.89 -8.05 13.73
N CYS A 59 -7.14 -8.34 14.09
CA CYS A 59 -7.73 -7.92 15.36
C CYS A 59 -7.04 -8.53 16.59
N LEU A 60 -6.32 -9.65 16.43
CA LEU A 60 -5.54 -10.25 17.51
C LEU A 60 -4.19 -9.56 17.74
N LYS A 61 -3.73 -8.75 16.78
CA LYS A 61 -2.36 -8.21 16.75
C LYS A 61 -2.29 -6.68 16.86
N PHE A 62 -3.39 -5.98 16.63
CA PHE A 62 -3.43 -4.53 16.59
C PHE A 62 -4.41 -3.93 17.58
N ASP A 63 -4.05 -2.76 18.11
CA ASP A 63 -4.90 -1.96 18.97
C ASP A 63 -5.76 -0.98 18.14
N PRO A 64 -7.10 -0.90 18.38
CA PRO A 64 -7.99 -0.03 17.61
C PRO A 64 -7.71 1.46 17.77
N ASN A 65 -7.18 1.94 18.89
CA ASN A 65 -6.84 3.36 18.99
C ASN A 65 -5.59 3.65 18.16
N SER A 66 -4.59 2.78 18.21
CA SER A 66 -3.36 2.91 17.44
C SER A 66 -3.61 3.04 15.94
N ILE A 67 -4.53 2.23 15.38
CA ILE A 67 -4.85 2.36 13.95
C ILE A 67 -5.53 3.70 13.61
N LEU A 68 -6.40 4.22 14.48
CA LEU A 68 -7.04 5.53 14.26
C LEU A 68 -6.01 6.65 14.21
N TYR A 69 -5.05 6.64 15.13
CA TYR A 69 -3.99 7.64 15.16
C TYR A 69 -3.05 7.52 13.96
N LEU A 70 -2.65 6.30 13.58
CA LEU A 70 -1.78 6.08 12.42
C LEU A 70 -2.47 6.50 11.11
N GLN A 71 -3.73 6.10 10.91
CA GLN A 71 -4.50 6.51 9.73
C GLN A 71 -4.65 8.03 9.67
N LYS A 72 -5.00 8.67 10.81
CA LYS A 72 -5.12 10.12 10.85
C LYS A 72 -3.80 10.82 10.56
N ALA A 73 -2.68 10.29 11.04
CA ALA A 73 -1.36 10.82 10.73
C ALA A 73 -1.01 10.68 9.24
N MET A 74 -1.33 9.55 8.61
CA MET A 74 -1.15 9.36 7.17
C MET A 74 -1.99 10.35 6.35
N ASP A 75 -3.27 10.53 6.70
CA ASP A 75 -4.18 11.44 6.00
C ASP A 75 -3.81 12.92 6.16
N LEU A 76 -3.20 13.28 7.29
CA LEU A 76 -2.78 14.66 7.58
C LEU A 76 -1.40 15.00 7.02
N TYR A 77 -0.63 14.00 6.57
CA TYR A 77 0.73 14.26 6.13
C TYR A 77 0.77 15.09 4.86
N ASP A 78 1.44 16.24 4.94
CA ASP A 78 1.80 17.07 3.81
C ASP A 78 3.28 17.44 3.94
N LEU A 79 4.10 17.06 2.95
CA LEU A 79 5.53 17.37 2.93
C LEU A 79 5.81 18.88 2.87
N GLY A 80 4.87 19.64 2.30
CA GLY A 80 4.89 21.09 2.26
C GLY A 80 4.50 21.75 3.58
N ASP A 81 3.90 21.03 4.53
CA ASP A 81 3.52 21.61 5.83
C ASP A 81 4.76 22.05 6.61
N GLY A 82 4.65 23.21 7.29
CA GLY A 82 5.79 23.93 7.87
C GLY A 82 6.81 24.46 6.84
N ALA A 83 6.54 24.33 5.54
CA ALA A 83 7.23 24.99 4.44
C ALA A 83 6.27 25.92 3.67
N GLU A 84 6.82 26.74 2.78
CA GLU A 84 6.02 27.61 1.91
C GLU A 84 5.31 26.84 0.78
N SER A 85 5.77 25.62 0.46
CA SER A 85 5.21 24.79 -0.62
C SER A 85 5.77 23.36 -0.57
N PHE A 86 5.11 22.43 -1.29
CA PHE A 86 5.62 21.09 -1.55
C PHE A 86 7.06 21.08 -2.09
N LYS A 87 7.36 21.93 -3.08
CA LYS A 87 8.71 22.08 -3.64
C LYS A 87 9.72 22.55 -2.60
N ARG A 88 9.33 23.49 -1.72
CA ARG A 88 10.20 23.92 -0.62
C ARG A 88 10.43 22.78 0.37
N GLY A 89 9.40 21.98 0.66
CA GLY A 89 9.50 20.76 1.46
C GLY A 89 10.52 19.76 0.90
N LEU A 90 10.39 19.43 -0.38
CA LEU A 90 11.32 18.56 -1.12
C LEU A 90 12.76 19.08 -1.09
N SER A 91 12.95 20.40 -1.23
CA SER A 91 14.28 21.00 -1.24
C SER A 91 15.09 20.79 0.05
N ARG A 92 14.42 20.41 1.15
CA ARG A 92 15.08 20.05 2.42
C ARG A 92 15.76 18.68 2.37
N ILE A 93 15.37 17.80 1.45
CA ILE A 93 15.91 16.45 1.32
C ILE A 93 17.26 16.52 0.58
N LYS A 94 18.35 16.30 1.31
CA LYS A 94 19.73 16.40 0.78
C LYS A 94 20.38 15.05 0.49
N CYS A 95 19.91 13.97 1.12
CA CYS A 95 20.42 12.64 0.82
C CYS A 95 20.01 12.22 -0.60
N PRO A 96 20.90 11.56 -1.37
CA PRO A 96 20.49 10.84 -2.57
C PRO A 96 19.26 9.98 -2.27
N THR A 97 18.27 9.99 -3.16
CA THR A 97 16.99 9.31 -2.92
C THR A 97 16.64 8.35 -4.04
N LEU A 98 16.38 7.08 -3.69
CA LEU A 98 15.72 6.13 -4.57
C LEU A 98 14.21 6.21 -4.37
N ILE A 99 13.47 6.33 -5.46
CA ILE A 99 12.01 6.21 -5.49
C ILE A 99 11.65 4.97 -6.30
N ILE A 100 10.81 4.12 -5.72
CA ILE A 100 10.27 2.95 -6.38
C ILE A 100 8.75 3.11 -6.44
N GLY A 101 8.18 2.98 -7.64
CA GLY A 101 6.74 3.00 -7.85
C GLY A 101 6.25 1.70 -8.50
N VAL A 102 4.98 1.39 -8.31
CA VAL A 102 4.33 0.20 -8.87
C VAL A 102 3.17 0.63 -9.74
N ASP A 103 3.10 0.12 -10.98
CA ASP A 103 2.11 0.52 -11.98
C ASP A 103 0.65 0.24 -11.56
N SER A 104 0.43 -0.80 -10.76
CA SER A 104 -0.89 -1.21 -10.29
C SER A 104 -1.26 -0.71 -8.89
N ASP A 105 -0.43 0.10 -8.24
CA ASP A 105 -0.77 0.72 -6.96
C ASP A 105 -1.85 1.78 -7.15
N ILE A 106 -2.97 1.64 -6.44
CA ILE A 106 -4.09 2.57 -6.47
C ILE A 106 -4.17 3.45 -5.21
N LEU A 107 -3.44 3.11 -4.15
CA LEU A 107 -3.41 3.88 -2.90
C LEU A 107 -2.38 5.00 -3.00
N PHE A 108 -1.23 4.71 -3.58
CA PHE A 108 -0.17 5.68 -3.87
C PHE A 108 0.22 5.55 -5.33
N PRO A 109 -0.60 6.11 -6.25
CA PRO A 109 -0.45 5.89 -7.69
C PRO A 109 0.92 6.31 -8.21
N LEU A 110 1.42 5.60 -9.22
CA LEU A 110 2.72 5.82 -9.86
C LEU A 110 3.03 7.31 -10.16
N SER A 111 2.02 8.09 -10.52
CA SER A 111 2.15 9.53 -10.76
C SER A 111 2.67 10.30 -9.55
N GLN A 112 2.32 9.92 -8.32
CA GLN A 112 2.82 10.53 -7.09
C GLN A 112 4.30 10.20 -6.86
N GLN A 113 4.75 8.99 -7.20
CA GLN A 113 6.18 8.66 -7.13
C GLN A 113 7.00 9.42 -8.19
N LEU A 114 6.44 9.58 -9.39
CA LEU A 114 7.04 10.41 -10.44
C LEU A 114 7.09 11.89 -10.03
N GLU A 115 6.04 12.43 -9.41
CA GLU A 115 6.02 13.79 -8.86
C GLU A 115 7.15 14.01 -7.84
N LEU A 116 7.32 13.08 -6.90
CA LEU A 116 8.43 13.10 -5.94
C LEU A 116 9.79 13.08 -6.66
N HIS A 117 9.96 12.20 -7.64
CA HIS A 117 11.22 12.05 -8.37
C HIS A 117 11.59 13.32 -9.14
N HIS A 118 10.66 13.86 -9.92
CA HIS A 118 10.88 15.07 -10.69
C HIS A 118 11.12 16.27 -9.76
N GLY A 119 10.30 16.42 -8.71
CA GLY A 119 10.45 17.49 -7.74
C GLY A 119 11.80 17.46 -7.00
N LEU A 120 12.29 16.28 -6.63
CA LEU A 120 13.63 16.12 -6.05
C LEU A 120 14.74 16.53 -7.02
N LYS A 121 14.68 16.08 -8.29
CA LYS A 121 15.68 16.46 -9.29
C LYS A 121 15.69 17.96 -9.56
N GLU A 122 14.52 18.60 -9.63
CA GLU A 122 14.41 20.06 -9.77
C GLU A 122 15.03 20.82 -8.59
N CYS A 123 15.04 20.21 -7.41
CA CYS A 123 15.68 20.76 -6.21
C CYS A 123 17.19 20.47 -6.13
N GLY A 124 17.77 19.85 -7.16
CA GLY A 124 19.20 19.48 -7.21
C GLY A 124 19.56 18.20 -6.44
N ASN A 125 18.57 17.39 -6.05
CA ASN A 125 18.82 16.09 -5.40
C ASN A 125 19.24 15.03 -6.44
N TYR A 126 20.15 14.13 -6.04
CA TYR A 126 20.42 12.91 -6.82
C TYR A 126 19.28 11.90 -6.60
N SER A 127 18.21 12.06 -7.37
CA SER A 127 17.08 11.13 -7.34
C SER A 127 17.17 10.09 -8.45
N SER A 128 16.96 8.83 -8.10
CA SER A 128 16.77 7.70 -9.01
C SER A 128 15.33 7.20 -8.92
N PHE A 129 14.78 6.75 -10.05
CA PHE A 129 13.42 6.22 -10.11
C PHE A 129 13.41 4.85 -10.77
N ILE A 130 12.66 3.92 -10.18
CA ILE A 130 12.42 2.58 -10.72
C ILE A 130 10.92 2.33 -10.69
N GLU A 131 10.37 1.99 -11.84
CA GLU A 131 9.00 1.49 -11.96
C GLU A 131 9.03 -0.04 -11.95
N ILE A 132 8.15 -0.65 -11.16
CA ILE A 132 7.96 -2.09 -11.09
C ILE A 132 6.57 -2.41 -11.64
N SER A 133 6.53 -3.24 -12.69
CA SER A 133 5.27 -3.82 -13.15
C SER A 133 4.95 -5.06 -12.34
N SER A 134 3.86 -5.01 -11.57
CA SER A 134 3.46 -6.09 -10.68
C SER A 134 1.95 -6.10 -10.53
N PRO A 135 1.29 -7.27 -10.46
CA PRO A 135 -0.15 -7.33 -10.24
C PRO A 135 -0.54 -7.11 -8.77
N TYR A 136 0.42 -7.03 -7.84
CA TYR A 136 0.11 -7.05 -6.40
C TYR A 136 -0.28 -5.69 -5.82
N GLY A 137 -0.31 -4.62 -6.64
CA GLY A 137 -0.65 -3.28 -6.18
C GLY A 137 0.35 -2.76 -5.16
N HIS A 138 -0.18 -2.05 -4.16
CA HIS A 138 0.61 -1.51 -3.05
C HIS A 138 1.44 -2.60 -2.34
N ASP A 139 0.89 -3.79 -2.11
CA ASP A 139 1.59 -4.86 -1.39
C ASP A 139 2.80 -5.45 -2.16
N THR A 140 3.07 -5.00 -3.39
CA THR A 140 4.24 -5.44 -4.18
C THR A 140 5.55 -5.31 -3.39
N PHE A 141 5.75 -4.23 -2.63
CA PHE A 141 6.99 -4.05 -1.86
C PHE A 141 7.18 -5.08 -0.72
N LEU A 142 6.11 -5.77 -0.31
CA LEU A 142 6.15 -6.85 0.67
C LEU A 142 6.19 -8.25 0.03
N ILE A 143 5.61 -8.38 -1.17
CA ILE A 143 5.44 -9.68 -1.84
C ILE A 143 6.57 -9.96 -2.82
N ASP A 144 6.95 -8.98 -3.64
CA ASP A 144 8.00 -9.11 -4.66
C ASP A 144 9.36 -8.67 -4.11
N VAL A 145 9.81 -9.40 -3.10
CA VAL A 145 11.06 -9.12 -2.37
C VAL A 145 12.28 -9.20 -3.29
N GLU A 146 12.22 -9.99 -4.36
CA GLU A 146 13.33 -10.15 -5.31
C GLU A 146 13.55 -8.88 -6.14
N ASN A 147 12.52 -8.36 -6.81
CA ASN A 147 12.66 -7.17 -7.66
C ASN A 147 12.91 -5.90 -6.81
N ILE A 148 12.18 -5.77 -5.70
CA ILE A 148 12.32 -4.65 -4.76
C ILE A 148 13.69 -4.70 -4.09
N GLY A 149 14.07 -5.86 -3.56
CA GLY A 149 15.34 -6.06 -2.87
C GLY A 149 16.54 -5.86 -3.78
N SER A 150 16.48 -6.35 -5.02
CA SER A 150 17.56 -6.15 -6.01
C SER A 150 17.73 -4.67 -6.36
N SER A 151 16.62 -3.95 -6.54
CA SER A 151 16.62 -2.50 -6.80
C SER A 151 17.26 -1.71 -5.65
N ILE A 152 16.88 -2.03 -4.41
CA ILE A 152 17.45 -1.41 -3.20
C ILE A 152 18.94 -1.75 -3.08
N ALA A 153 19.32 -3.02 -3.25
CA ALA A 153 20.70 -3.47 -3.13
C ALA A 153 21.62 -2.81 -4.17
N GLN A 154 21.16 -2.70 -5.41
CA GLN A 154 21.89 -2.00 -6.47
C GLN A 154 22.09 -0.53 -6.10
N TYR A 155 21.04 0.14 -5.62
CA TYR A 155 21.13 1.53 -5.21
C TYR A 155 22.10 1.72 -4.04
N LEU A 156 22.00 0.93 -2.97
CA LEU A 156 22.90 1.03 -1.82
C LEU A 156 24.37 0.76 -2.18
N LYS A 157 24.63 -0.07 -3.20
CA LYS A 157 25.99 -0.40 -3.65
C LYS A 157 26.62 0.69 -4.51
N TYR A 158 25.81 1.43 -5.29
CA TYR A 158 26.31 2.35 -6.31
C TYR A 158 25.78 3.78 -6.17
N SER A 159 25.03 4.09 -5.11
CA SER A 159 24.59 5.45 -4.83
C SER A 159 25.81 6.36 -4.67
N PRO A 160 25.77 7.58 -5.25
CA PRO A 160 26.84 8.55 -5.08
C PRO A 160 26.95 9.08 -3.65
#